data_AF-A0A839F566-F1
#
_entry.id   AF-A0A839F566-F1
#
_cell.length_a   1.000
_cell.length_b   1.000
_cell.length_c   1.000
_cell.angle_alpha   90.00
_cell.angle_beta   90.00
_cell.angle_gamma   90.00
#
_symmetry.space_group_name_H-M   'P 1'
#
loop_
_entity.id
_entity.type
_entity.pdbx_description
1 polymer ?
#
loop_
_entity_poly.entity_id
_entity_poly.type
_entity_poly.pdbx_seq_one_letter_code
_entity_poly.pdbx_strand_id
1 'polypeptide(L)'
;MIKSFVAMALFSVGAFIWFERSQENSYRKTLDALEASIDYTFEVRDTWKIGSYVDRSAIWGVTGGGRLLSKISGRRNFSTADEHDLKFFEQLIASAKGTDISLSGYTLYRAEVPLGPGTICAALSCSIYIAVRPDRDMGYVGILKI
;
A
#
# COMPACT_ATOMS: atom_id res chain seq x y z
N MET A 1 37.16 -35.21 -2.13
CA MET A 1 35.71 -35.02 -2.34
C MET A 1 35.19 -33.86 -1.48
N ILE A 2 35.46 -32.61 -1.84
CA ILE A 2 34.84 -31.42 -1.20
C ILE A 2 34.79 -30.30 -2.26
N LYS A 3 33.86 -30.36 -3.21
CA LYS A 3 33.63 -29.23 -4.16
C LYS A 3 32.15 -28.96 -4.48
N SER A 4 31.20 -29.79 -4.07
CA SER A 4 29.82 -29.69 -4.56
C SER A 4 28.80 -29.04 -3.60
N PHE A 5 29.17 -28.68 -2.37
CA PHE A 5 28.19 -28.11 -1.41
C PHE A 5 28.15 -26.57 -1.35
N VAL A 6 29.12 -25.87 -1.93
CA VAL A 6 29.19 -24.39 -1.87
C VAL A 6 28.32 -23.72 -2.94
N ALA A 7 28.05 -24.38 -4.07
CA ALA A 7 27.26 -23.80 -5.14
C ALA A 7 25.76 -23.68 -4.80
N MET A 8 25.19 -24.65 -4.06
CA MET A 8 23.75 -24.69 -3.82
C MET A 8 23.25 -23.65 -2.79
N ALA A 9 24.12 -23.20 -1.88
CA ALA A 9 23.81 -22.13 -0.93
C ALA A 9 23.88 -20.73 -1.55
N LEU A 10 24.73 -20.50 -2.56
CA LEU A 10 24.85 -19.19 -3.22
C LEU A 10 23.70 -18.93 -4.20
N PHE A 11 23.18 -19.96 -4.87
CA PHE A 11 22.04 -19.82 -5.78
C PHE A 11 20.72 -19.53 -5.03
N SER A 12 20.52 -20.11 -3.85
CA SER A 12 19.32 -19.89 -3.04
C SER A 12 19.32 -18.50 -2.39
N VAL A 13 20.47 -18.01 -1.91
CA VAL A 13 20.61 -16.64 -1.39
C VAL A 13 20.49 -15.60 -2.50
N GLY A 14 21.10 -15.84 -3.67
CA GLY A 14 20.99 -14.92 -4.82
C GLY A 14 19.56 -14.80 -5.37
N ALA A 15 18.85 -15.93 -5.47
CA ALA A 15 17.45 -15.94 -5.86
C ALA A 15 16.57 -15.22 -4.83
N PHE A 16 16.81 -15.43 -3.53
CA PHE A 16 16.08 -14.77 -2.45
C PHE A 16 16.31 -13.24 -2.44
N ILE A 17 17.56 -12.77 -2.57
CA ILE A 17 17.89 -11.34 -2.62
C ILE A 17 17.30 -10.66 -3.87
N TRP A 18 17.45 -11.29 -5.04
CA TRP A 18 16.87 -10.76 -6.27
C TRP A 18 15.35 -10.67 -6.17
N PHE A 19 14.76 -11.64 -5.49
CA PHE A 19 13.33 -11.73 -5.29
C PHE A 19 12.79 -10.68 -4.30
N GLU A 20 13.43 -10.46 -3.14
CA GLU A 20 13.05 -9.40 -2.20
C GLU A 20 13.13 -8.01 -2.85
N ARG A 21 14.20 -7.77 -3.63
CA ARG A 21 14.39 -6.52 -4.37
C ARG A 21 13.33 -6.33 -5.47
N SER A 22 12.90 -7.41 -6.11
CA SER A 22 11.79 -7.40 -7.06
C SER A 22 10.47 -7.02 -6.39
N GLN A 23 10.21 -7.53 -5.17
CA GLN A 23 9.02 -7.17 -4.42
C GLN A 23 9.02 -5.70 -3.98
N GLU A 24 10.13 -5.22 -3.43
CA GLU A 24 10.27 -3.82 -3.02
C GLU A 24 10.06 -2.86 -4.20
N ASN A 25 10.59 -3.22 -5.37
CA ASN A 25 10.35 -2.49 -6.60
C ASN A 25 8.87 -2.47 -7.00
N SER A 26 8.12 -3.57 -6.83
CA SER A 26 6.68 -3.58 -7.10
C SER A 26 5.90 -2.69 -6.14
N TYR A 27 6.19 -2.70 -4.84
CA TYR A 27 5.52 -1.82 -3.88
C TYR A 27 5.77 -0.35 -4.19
N ARG A 28 7.02 0.04 -4.45
CA ARG A 28 7.36 1.42 -4.84
C ARG A 28 6.62 1.84 -6.11
N LYS A 29 6.70 1.04 -7.18
CA LYS A 29 5.97 1.31 -8.43
C LYS A 29 4.46 1.44 -8.23
N THR A 30 3.89 0.69 -7.30
CA THR A 30 2.46 0.77 -6.98
C THR A 30 2.13 2.12 -6.35
N LEU A 31 2.95 2.56 -5.40
CA LEU A 31 2.76 3.86 -4.77
C LEU A 31 2.97 5.00 -5.79
N ASP A 32 4.03 4.95 -6.58
CA ASP A 32 4.31 5.94 -7.64
C ASP A 32 3.14 6.04 -8.65
N ALA A 33 2.54 4.91 -9.02
CA ALA A 33 1.39 4.87 -9.91
C ALA A 33 0.14 5.48 -9.26
N LEU A 34 -0.09 5.23 -7.97
CA LEU A 34 -1.17 5.87 -7.23
C LEU A 34 -0.94 7.38 -7.17
N GLU A 35 0.25 7.84 -6.80
CA GLU A 35 0.63 9.26 -6.75
C GLU A 35 0.34 9.98 -8.07
N ALA A 36 0.75 9.36 -9.19
CA ALA A 36 0.46 9.87 -10.52
C ALA A 36 -1.04 9.95 -10.81
N SER A 37 -1.83 8.96 -10.37
CA SER A 37 -3.28 8.94 -10.59
C SER A 37 -4.03 10.04 -9.82
N ILE A 38 -3.51 10.44 -8.66
CA ILE A 38 -4.12 11.47 -7.80
C ILE A 38 -3.43 12.83 -7.91
N ASP A 39 -2.36 12.96 -8.71
CA ASP A 39 -1.52 14.17 -8.85
C ASP A 39 -1.03 14.69 -7.49
N TYR A 40 -0.47 13.79 -6.70
CA TYR A 40 0.04 14.09 -5.37
C TYR A 40 1.12 13.10 -4.95
N THR A 41 2.26 13.62 -4.50
CA THR A 41 3.36 12.80 -3.94
C THR A 41 3.18 12.62 -2.45
N PHE A 42 3.28 11.38 -1.98
CA PHE A 42 3.23 11.05 -0.56
C PHE A 42 4.61 11.21 0.06
N GLU A 43 4.65 11.81 1.25
CA GLU A 43 5.80 11.62 2.13
C GLU A 43 5.51 10.41 3.04
N VAL A 44 6.08 9.27 2.66
CA VAL A 44 5.93 7.99 3.38
C VAL A 44 6.74 8.02 4.66
N ARG A 45 6.09 7.75 5.79
CA ARG A 45 6.76 7.53 7.08
C ARG A 45 6.92 6.07 7.41
N ASP A 46 5.86 5.30 7.19
CA ASP A 46 5.79 3.91 7.57
C ASP A 46 5.27 3.07 6.41
N THR A 47 5.69 1.80 6.35
CA THR A 47 5.16 0.82 5.40
C THR A 47 4.92 -0.49 6.11
N TRP A 48 3.69 -0.99 6.03
CA TRP A 48 3.26 -2.27 6.58
C TRP A 48 2.78 -3.17 5.44
N LYS A 49 3.47 -4.30 5.25
CA LYS A 49 3.12 -5.28 4.21
C LYS A 49 2.03 -6.21 4.73
N ILE A 50 1.03 -6.48 3.90
CA ILE A 50 -0.14 -7.31 4.24
C ILE A 50 -0.29 -8.39 3.18
N GLY A 51 -0.80 -9.54 3.60
CA GLY A 51 -1.07 -10.66 2.71
C GLY A 51 0.15 -11.57 2.54
N SER A 52 0.08 -12.40 1.50
CA SER A 52 1.07 -13.44 1.26
C SER A 52 1.99 -13.09 0.10
N TYR A 53 2.94 -13.96 -0.20
CA TYR A 53 3.82 -13.83 -1.35
C TYR A 53 3.06 -13.66 -2.69
N VAL A 54 1.94 -14.38 -2.85
CA VAL A 54 1.13 -14.40 -4.09
C VAL A 54 0.03 -13.33 -4.11
N ASP A 55 -0.34 -12.87 -2.92
CA ASP A 55 -1.39 -11.88 -2.70
C ASP A 55 -0.83 -10.70 -1.92
N ARG A 56 -0.18 -9.80 -2.67
CA ARG A 56 0.65 -8.72 -2.15
C ARG A 56 -0.20 -7.47 -1.96
N SER A 57 -0.28 -7.01 -0.72
CA SER A 57 -0.97 -5.80 -0.31
C SER A 57 -0.09 -5.00 0.63
N ALA A 58 -0.32 -3.70 0.75
CA ALA A 58 0.42 -2.88 1.71
C ALA A 58 -0.38 -1.67 2.16
N ILE A 59 -0.02 -1.20 3.35
CA ILE A 59 -0.49 0.06 3.92
C ILE A 59 0.71 0.94 4.20
N TRP A 60 0.58 2.22 3.87
CA TRP A 60 1.56 3.26 4.12
C TRP A 60 0.99 4.29 5.09
N GLY A 61 1.77 4.67 6.09
CA GLY A 61 1.56 5.90 6.85
C GLY A 61 2.17 7.06 6.09
N VAL A 62 1.38 8.09 5.77
CA VAL A 62 1.82 9.22 4.94
C VAL A 62 1.62 10.54 5.68
N THR A 63 2.44 11.54 5.35
CA THR A 63 2.27 12.92 5.82
C THR A 63 1.72 13.85 4.72
N GLY A 64 1.19 15.01 5.11
CA GLY A 64 0.48 15.94 4.23
C GLY A 64 -1.03 15.70 4.10
N GLY A 65 -1.68 15.08 5.10
CA GLY A 65 -3.10 14.67 5.08
C GLY A 65 -4.10 15.76 4.64
N GLY A 66 -3.90 17.01 5.05
CA GLY A 66 -4.75 18.14 4.65
C GLY A 66 -4.68 18.47 3.16
N ARG A 67 -3.50 18.36 2.52
CA ARG A 67 -3.35 18.55 1.07
C ARG A 67 -3.88 17.34 0.30
N LEU A 68 -3.67 16.15 0.83
CA LEU A 68 -4.19 14.90 0.26
C LEU A 68 -5.73 14.92 0.16
N LEU A 69 -6.43 15.43 1.17
CA LEU A 69 -7.89 15.59 1.15
C LEU A 69 -8.37 16.42 -0.07
N SER A 70 -7.71 17.55 -0.33
CA SER A 70 -8.05 18.41 -1.47
C SER A 70 -7.78 17.74 -2.83
N LYS A 71 -6.79 16.85 -2.87
CA LYS A 71 -6.39 16.12 -4.10
C LYS A 71 -7.29 14.94 -4.40
N ILE A 72 -7.83 14.27 -3.36
CA ILE A 72 -8.63 13.06 -3.52
C ILE A 72 -10.13 13.33 -3.64
N SER A 73 -10.67 14.33 -2.93
CA SER A 73 -12.11 14.60 -2.86
C SER A 73 -12.78 14.92 -4.20
N GLY A 74 -12.01 15.41 -5.19
CA GLY A 74 -12.49 15.69 -6.54
C GLY A 74 -12.26 14.58 -7.57
N ARG A 75 -11.67 13.44 -7.17
CA ARG A 75 -11.32 12.37 -8.12
C ARG A 75 -12.52 11.47 -8.38
N ARG A 76 -12.97 11.43 -9.63
CA ARG A 76 -14.14 10.63 -10.05
C ARG A 76 -14.05 9.13 -9.74
N ASN A 77 -12.83 8.60 -9.66
CA ASN A 77 -12.61 7.18 -9.38
C ASN A 77 -12.59 6.85 -7.89
N PHE A 78 -12.64 7.86 -7.02
CA PHE A 78 -12.67 7.70 -5.57
C PHE A 78 -14.03 8.11 -5.03
N SER A 79 -14.66 7.21 -4.29
CA SER A 79 -15.86 7.49 -3.53
C SER A 79 -15.52 7.60 -2.05
N THR A 80 -16.21 8.47 -1.32
CA THR A 80 -16.17 8.42 0.15
C THR A 80 -16.76 7.09 0.62
N ALA A 81 -16.03 6.41 1.48
CA ALA A 81 -16.41 5.13 2.05
C ALA A 81 -17.30 5.34 3.30
N ASP A 82 -18.12 4.35 3.64
CA ASP A 82 -19.01 4.44 4.80
C ASP A 82 -18.31 4.02 6.12
N GLU A 83 -19.06 4.00 7.21
CA GLU A 83 -18.53 3.63 8.53
C GLU A 83 -18.07 2.16 8.60
N HIS A 84 -18.69 1.26 7.83
CA HIS A 84 -18.29 -0.14 7.80
C HIS A 84 -16.93 -0.30 7.11
N ASP A 85 -16.75 0.37 5.97
CA ASP A 85 -15.47 0.43 5.27
C ASP A 85 -14.38 1.05 6.14
N LEU A 86 -14.71 2.11 6.90
CA LEU A 86 -13.76 2.75 7.82
C LEU A 86 -13.29 1.78 8.91
N LYS A 87 -14.22 1.06 9.55
CA LYS A 87 -13.89 0.06 10.58
C LYS A 87 -13.09 -1.11 10.00
N PHE A 88 -13.44 -1.56 8.80
CA PHE A 88 -12.69 -2.60 8.12
C PHE A 88 -11.24 -2.14 7.85
N PHE A 89 -11.06 -0.94 7.32
CA PHE A 89 -9.73 -0.41 7.06
C PHE A 89 -8.94 -0.18 8.35
N GLU A 90 -9.58 0.28 9.42
CA GLU A 90 -8.98 0.38 10.76
C GLU A 90 -8.43 -0.98 11.23
N GLN A 91 -9.21 -2.05 11.09
CA GLN A 91 -8.78 -3.41 11.43
C GLN A 91 -7.60 -3.90 10.56
N LEU A 92 -7.58 -3.55 9.27
CA LEU A 92 -6.46 -3.88 8.39
C LEU A 92 -5.16 -3.19 8.85
N ILE A 93 -5.23 -1.91 9.19
CA ILE A 93 -4.07 -1.19 9.73
C ILE A 93 -3.61 -1.84 11.04
N ALA A 94 -4.54 -2.14 11.95
CA ALA A 94 -4.22 -2.75 13.23
C ALA A 94 -3.54 -4.12 13.07
N SER A 95 -4.06 -4.95 12.15
CA SER A 95 -3.47 -6.25 11.80
C SER A 95 -2.07 -6.10 11.20
N ALA A 96 -1.86 -5.11 10.34
CA ALA A 96 -0.58 -4.89 9.66
C ALA A 96 0.50 -4.32 10.60
N LYS A 97 0.10 -3.40 11.48
CA LYS A 97 1.00 -2.71 12.41
C LYS A 97 1.22 -3.50 13.70
N GLY A 98 0.30 -4.39 14.07
CA GLY A 98 0.31 -5.14 15.33
C GLY A 98 -0.14 -4.31 16.55
N THR A 99 -0.83 -3.19 16.34
CA THR A 99 -1.37 -2.33 17.41
C THR A 99 -2.59 -1.58 16.94
N ASP A 100 -3.54 -1.35 17.84
CA ASP A 100 -4.77 -0.62 17.53
C ASP A 100 -4.49 0.83 17.15
N ILE A 101 -5.18 1.29 16.11
CA ILE A 101 -5.23 2.69 15.68
C ILE A 101 -6.71 3.04 15.60
N SER A 102 -7.11 4.21 16.10
CA SER A 102 -8.45 4.73 15.83
C SER A 102 -8.43 5.66 14.63
N LEU A 103 -9.29 5.39 13.64
CA LEU A 103 -9.53 6.30 12.52
C LEU A 103 -10.69 7.27 12.79
N SER A 104 -11.07 7.48 14.06
CA SER A 104 -12.10 8.44 14.41
C SER A 104 -11.78 9.85 13.89
N GLY A 105 -12.74 10.45 13.19
CA GLY A 105 -12.62 11.75 12.53
C GLY A 105 -11.91 11.74 11.17
N TYR A 106 -11.39 10.60 10.72
CA TYR A 106 -10.87 10.46 9.36
C TYR A 106 -12.03 10.33 8.36
N THR A 107 -11.84 10.89 7.18
CA THR A 107 -12.63 10.56 5.99
C THR A 107 -11.87 9.51 5.19
N LEU A 108 -12.53 8.39 4.90
CA LEU A 108 -11.98 7.33 4.06
C LEU A 108 -12.48 7.52 2.63
N TYR A 109 -11.56 7.47 1.68
CA TYR A 109 -11.84 7.38 0.25
C TYR A 109 -11.46 5.99 -0.25
N ARG A 110 -12.31 5.39 -1.08
CA ARG A 110 -12.07 4.09 -1.69
C ARG A 110 -12.14 4.16 -3.21
N ALA A 111 -11.34 3.34 -3.88
CA ALA A 111 -11.38 3.18 -5.33
C ALA A 111 -11.01 1.74 -5.71
N GLU A 112 -11.55 1.26 -6.82
CA GLU A 112 -11.09 0.03 -7.46
C GLU A 112 -10.47 0.41 -8.80
N VAL A 113 -9.14 0.45 -8.86
CA VAL A 113 -8.43 0.90 -10.07
C VAL A 113 -7.22 0.01 -10.37
N PRO A 114 -6.95 -0.26 -11.67
CA PRO A 114 -5.68 -0.84 -12.07
C PRO A 114 -4.58 0.23 -11.98
N LEU A 115 -3.43 -0.13 -11.38
CA LEU A 115 -2.26 0.74 -11.29
C LEU A 115 -1.19 0.43 -12.35
N GLY A 116 -1.53 -0.42 -13.32
CA GLY A 116 -0.68 -0.70 -14.48
C GLY A 116 0.43 -1.72 -14.22
N PRO A 117 1.24 -2.02 -15.24
CA PRO A 117 2.20 -3.12 -15.22
C PRO A 117 3.35 -2.90 -14.23
N GLY A 118 3.81 -3.99 -13.60
CA GLY A 118 4.91 -3.97 -12.63
C GLY A 118 4.54 -3.50 -11.21
N THR A 119 3.30 -3.06 -11.01
CA THR A 119 2.70 -2.83 -9.69
C THR A 119 2.18 -4.14 -9.08
N ILE A 120 1.76 -4.11 -7.81
CA ILE A 120 1.04 -5.24 -7.21
C ILE A 120 -0.33 -5.47 -7.88
N CYS A 121 -0.84 -4.47 -8.59
CA CYS A 121 -2.09 -4.45 -9.35
C CYS A 121 -1.90 -4.73 -10.85
N ALA A 122 -0.75 -5.31 -11.24
CA ALA A 122 -0.37 -5.45 -12.66
C ALA A 122 -1.24 -6.41 -13.47
N ALA A 123 -2.14 -7.16 -12.85
CA ALA A 123 -3.01 -8.15 -13.52
C ALA A 123 -4.50 -8.00 -13.20
N LEU A 124 -4.86 -7.32 -12.10
CA LEU A 124 -6.22 -7.12 -11.61
C LEU A 124 -6.32 -5.73 -11.01
N SER A 125 -7.54 -5.18 -10.93
CA SER A 125 -7.78 -3.97 -10.13
C SER A 125 -7.31 -4.20 -8.69
N CYS A 126 -6.95 -3.12 -8.00
CA CYS A 126 -6.73 -3.15 -6.55
C CYS A 126 -7.81 -2.34 -5.85
N SER A 127 -8.17 -2.76 -4.65
CA SER A 127 -8.93 -1.92 -3.72
C SER A 127 -7.98 -0.95 -3.04
N ILE A 128 -8.15 0.34 -3.32
CA ILE A 128 -7.37 1.43 -2.77
C ILE A 128 -8.18 2.11 -1.68
N TYR A 129 -7.56 2.33 -0.54
CA TYR A 129 -8.11 3.00 0.63
C TYR A 129 -7.22 4.20 0.97
N ILE A 130 -7.80 5.38 1.14
CA ILE A 130 -7.07 6.58 1.54
C ILE A 130 -7.84 7.23 2.70
N ALA A 131 -7.32 7.07 3.92
CA ALA A 131 -7.85 7.72 5.10
C ALA A 131 -7.11 9.04 5.35
N VAL A 132 -7.86 10.13 5.37
CA VAL A 132 -7.33 11.48 5.62
C VAL A 132 -8.08 12.17 6.74
N ARG A 133 -7.36 12.91 7.59
CA ARG A 133 -7.96 13.77 8.60
C ARG A 133 -7.58 15.23 8.32
N PRO A 134 -8.53 16.16 8.19
CA PRO A 134 -8.22 17.55 7.84
C PRO A 134 -7.33 18.29 8.86
N ASP A 135 -7.47 17.93 10.14
CA ASP A 135 -6.79 18.52 11.30
C ASP A 135 -5.49 17.78 11.68
N ARG A 136 -5.10 16.74 10.94
CA ARG A 136 -3.85 16.01 11.15
C ARG A 136 -3.02 16.02 9.89
N ASP A 137 -1.71 16.12 10.09
CA ASP A 137 -0.77 15.95 9.00
C ASP A 137 -0.65 14.48 8.56
N MET A 138 -1.06 13.53 9.40
CA MET A 138 -0.98 12.10 9.13
C MET A 138 -2.20 11.56 8.38
N GLY A 139 -1.96 10.71 7.39
CA GLY A 139 -2.95 9.91 6.67
C GLY A 139 -2.48 8.47 6.49
N TYR A 140 -3.38 7.63 5.98
CA TYR A 140 -3.09 6.23 5.67
C TYR A 140 -3.53 5.89 4.26
N VAL A 141 -2.68 5.20 3.53
CA VAL A 141 -2.95 4.70 2.18
C VAL A 141 -2.86 3.19 2.22
N GLY A 142 -3.90 2.47 1.84
CA GLY A 142 -3.90 1.03 1.66
C GLY A 142 -4.11 0.69 0.20
N ILE A 143 -3.33 -0.26 -0.32
CA ILE A 143 -3.54 -0.81 -1.67
C ILE A 143 -3.57 -2.32 -1.52
N LEU A 144 -4.76 -2.88 -1.75
CA LEU A 144 -5.05 -4.29 -1.57
C LEU A 144 -5.31 -4.92 -2.93
N LYS A 145 -4.62 -6.02 -3.22
CA LYS A 145 -4.92 -6.83 -4.38
C LYS A 145 -6.23 -7.60 -4.14
N ILE A 146 -7.09 -7.66 -5.15
CA ILE A 146 -8.35 -8.43 -5.16
C ILE A 146 -8.25 -9.63 -6.12
#